data_AF-A0A8K0UA86-F1
#
_entry.id   AF-A0A8K0UA86-F1
#
_cell.length_a   1.000
_cell.length_b   1.000
_cell.length_c   1.000
_cell.angle_alpha   90.00
_cell.angle_beta   90.00
_cell.angle_gamma   90.00
#
_symmetry.space_group_name_H-M   'P 1'
#
loop_
_entity.id
_entity.type
_entity.pdbx_description
1 polymer ?
#
loop_
_entity_poly.entity_id
_entity_poly.type
_entity_poly.pdbx_seq_one_letter_code
_entity_poly.pdbx_strand_id
1 'polypeptide(L)'
;MHTLSQFYQGLSPEFGLPTFKKHVFPPPSESVIAQYRCLMPHLLDAYPFTELEKLYAEASEGVEHLSWRLNGDEIEQLRSSLSSDGALLSIHDCLTAYLVVVLNCNKDVPIRTATNASSYRNVHAPFIDGDVAGNMLLNVVSDTLPVDMAGIATSIRTSIIRSRDVSYLENWISTAGDLMLSSINSGKSFFFAPHEDVITINSNAAIDWCSAHFGFPDGSRFHTAGLAKYYFRPFRSNPVKGADGIWHRRQGFVDISMGVPTELKPKILKTLADGLEPLLNLCV
;
A
#
# COMPACT_ATOMS: atom_id res chain seq x y z
N MET A 1 1.69 -11.85 14.00
CA MET A 1 3.01 -11.73 14.68
C MET A 1 2.86 -11.17 16.08
N HIS A 2 2.16 -10.04 16.28
CA HIS A 2 1.88 -9.46 17.61
C HIS A 2 1.29 -10.44 18.61
N THR A 3 0.20 -11.12 18.26
CA THR A 3 -0.43 -12.15 19.12
C THR A 3 0.57 -13.20 19.60
N LEU A 4 1.40 -13.73 18.70
CA LEU A 4 2.42 -14.72 19.03
C LEU A 4 3.53 -14.15 19.93
N SER A 5 3.95 -12.91 19.67
CA SER A 5 4.90 -12.18 20.51
C SER A 5 4.34 -11.92 21.91
N GLN A 6 3.08 -11.51 22.03
CA GLN A 6 2.39 -11.30 23.31
C GLN A 6 2.30 -12.59 24.12
N PHE A 7 1.96 -13.72 23.48
CA PHE A 7 1.99 -15.03 24.13
C PHE A 7 3.38 -15.38 24.69
N TYR A 8 4.45 -15.16 23.92
CA TYR A 8 5.81 -15.42 24.39
C TYR A 8 6.21 -14.54 25.58
N GLN A 9 5.66 -13.33 25.66
CA GLN A 9 5.88 -12.40 26.75
C GLN A 9 4.98 -12.63 27.97
N GLY A 10 4.05 -13.61 27.92
CA GLY A 10 3.05 -13.83 28.96
C GLY A 10 2.00 -12.70 29.05
N LEU A 11 1.83 -11.92 27.99
CA LEU A 11 0.83 -10.86 27.88
C LEU A 11 -0.48 -11.39 27.32
N SER A 12 -1.59 -10.76 27.69
CA SER A 12 -2.87 -10.99 27.02
C SER A 12 -2.80 -10.54 25.55
N PRO A 13 -3.33 -11.33 24.61
CA PRO A 13 -3.32 -10.95 23.21
C PRO A 13 -4.22 -9.74 22.96
N GLU A 14 -3.72 -8.76 22.21
CA GLU A 14 -4.48 -7.56 21.80
C GLU A 14 -5.49 -7.89 20.70
N PHE A 15 -5.15 -8.85 19.83
CA PHE A 15 -5.99 -9.30 18.72
C PHE A 15 -6.61 -10.65 19.04
N GLY A 16 -7.77 -10.94 18.45
CA GLY A 16 -8.44 -12.21 18.61
C GLY A 16 -7.61 -13.39 18.11
N LEU A 17 -8.03 -14.60 18.51
CA LEU A 17 -7.41 -15.82 17.99
C LEU A 17 -7.74 -15.97 16.50
N PRO A 18 -6.75 -16.30 15.65
CA PRO A 18 -6.98 -16.41 14.23
C PRO A 18 -8.03 -17.49 13.91
N THR A 19 -8.99 -17.16 13.05
CA THR A 19 -10.01 -18.12 12.57
C THR A 19 -9.70 -18.55 11.14
N PHE A 20 -10.02 -19.78 10.76
CA PHE A 20 -9.85 -20.24 9.36
C PHE A 20 -11.16 -20.26 8.58
N LYS A 21 -12.25 -19.83 9.22
CA LYS A 21 -13.59 -19.81 8.63
C LYS A 21 -13.75 -18.55 7.79
N LYS A 22 -13.74 -18.71 6.47
CA LYS A 22 -14.01 -17.61 5.53
C LYS A 22 -15.47 -17.59 5.14
N HIS A 23 -16.02 -16.39 4.92
CA HIS A 23 -17.30 -16.25 4.25
C HIS A 23 -17.19 -16.76 2.81
N VAL A 24 -18.23 -17.46 2.36
CA VAL A 24 -18.33 -17.96 0.97
C VAL A 24 -19.33 -17.07 0.26
N PHE A 25 -18.84 -16.27 -0.68
CA PHE A 25 -19.70 -15.44 -1.51
C PHE A 25 -20.34 -16.30 -2.60
N PRO A 26 -21.62 -16.08 -2.93
CA PRO A 26 -22.20 -16.64 -4.15
C PRO A 26 -21.50 -16.05 -5.39
N PRO A 27 -21.57 -16.75 -6.55
CA PRO A 27 -21.13 -16.17 -7.81
C PRO A 27 -21.87 -14.84 -8.08
N PRO A 28 -21.16 -13.78 -8.50
CA PRO A 28 -21.77 -12.50 -8.83
C PRO A 28 -22.62 -12.60 -10.10
N SER A 29 -23.59 -11.70 -10.26
CA SER A 29 -24.31 -11.58 -11.53
C SER A 29 -23.41 -11.02 -12.64
N GLU A 30 -23.74 -11.30 -13.90
CA GLU A 30 -23.01 -10.74 -15.05
C GLU A 30 -22.95 -9.21 -15.03
N SER A 31 -24.01 -8.55 -14.55
CA SER A 31 -24.05 -7.09 -14.42
C SER A 31 -23.06 -6.57 -13.38
N VAL A 32 -22.89 -7.28 -12.26
CA VAL A 32 -21.92 -6.94 -11.22
C VAL A 32 -20.50 -7.19 -11.73
N ILE A 33 -20.25 -8.32 -12.41
CA ILE A 33 -18.96 -8.58 -13.05
C ILE A 33 -18.62 -7.44 -14.01
N ALA A 34 -19.53 -7.08 -14.92
CA ALA A 34 -19.31 -6.03 -15.91
C ALA A 34 -18.97 -4.67 -15.26
N GLN A 35 -19.62 -4.33 -14.15
CA GLN A 35 -19.38 -3.10 -13.41
C GLN A 35 -18.00 -3.06 -12.72
N TYR A 36 -17.58 -4.18 -12.11
CA TYR A 36 -16.35 -4.21 -11.29
C TYR A 36 -15.10 -4.63 -12.08
N ARG A 37 -15.27 -5.21 -13.28
CA ARG A 37 -14.17 -5.70 -14.12
C ARG A 37 -13.12 -4.61 -14.40
N CYS A 38 -13.54 -3.38 -14.70
CA CYS A 38 -12.62 -2.28 -14.99
C CYS A 38 -11.79 -1.82 -13.76
N LEU A 39 -12.24 -2.15 -12.55
CA LEU A 39 -11.55 -1.84 -11.29
C LEU A 39 -10.53 -2.92 -10.91
N MET A 40 -10.44 -4.00 -11.69
CA MET A 40 -9.58 -5.16 -11.41
C MET A 40 -8.69 -5.51 -12.62
N PRO A 41 -7.95 -4.56 -13.21
CA PRO A 41 -7.15 -4.82 -14.43
C PRO A 41 -6.20 -6.01 -14.26
N HIS A 42 -5.60 -6.14 -13.07
CA HIS A 42 -4.72 -7.26 -12.71
C HIS A 42 -5.37 -8.64 -12.76
N LEU A 43 -6.71 -8.75 -12.71
CA LEU A 43 -7.45 -10.03 -12.78
C LEU A 43 -8.01 -10.32 -14.18
N LEU A 44 -7.84 -9.41 -15.14
CA LEU A 44 -8.42 -9.58 -16.48
C LEU A 44 -7.58 -10.50 -17.35
N ASP A 45 -6.27 -10.44 -17.15
CA ASP A 45 -5.30 -11.30 -17.82
C ASP A 45 -4.82 -12.38 -16.85
N ALA A 46 -4.98 -13.63 -17.28
CA ALA A 46 -4.51 -14.79 -16.55
C ALA A 46 -3.45 -15.52 -17.37
N TYR A 47 -2.34 -15.86 -16.71
CA TYR A 47 -1.15 -16.43 -17.31
C TYR A 47 -0.94 -17.86 -16.76
N PRO A 48 -0.43 -18.80 -17.57
CA PRO A 48 0.03 -20.09 -17.07
C PRO A 48 1.04 -19.92 -15.92
N PHE A 49 0.96 -20.78 -14.90
CA PHE A 49 1.89 -20.72 -13.75
C PHE A 49 3.36 -20.75 -14.17
N THR A 50 3.68 -21.49 -15.22
CA THR A 50 5.03 -21.62 -15.79
C THR A 50 5.59 -20.32 -16.36
N GLU A 51 4.75 -19.32 -16.62
CA GLU A 51 5.15 -18.04 -17.21
C GLU A 51 5.32 -16.93 -16.16
N LEU A 52 4.76 -17.08 -14.95
CA LEU A 52 4.72 -16.02 -13.95
C LEU A 52 6.11 -15.56 -13.51
N GLU A 53 7.05 -16.49 -13.30
CA GLU A 53 8.41 -16.15 -12.89
C GLU A 53 9.09 -15.26 -13.93
N LYS A 54 8.94 -15.61 -15.22
CA LYS A 54 9.45 -14.83 -16.34
C LYS A 54 8.84 -13.43 -16.36
N LEU A 55 7.51 -13.31 -16.21
CA LEU A 55 6.82 -12.01 -16.18
C LEU A 55 7.30 -11.12 -15.03
N TYR A 56 7.52 -11.68 -13.84
CA TYR A 56 8.08 -10.92 -12.71
C TYR A 56 9.54 -10.52 -12.94
N ALA A 57 10.34 -11.38 -13.57
CA ALA A 57 11.72 -11.06 -13.92
C ALA A 57 11.79 -9.91 -14.94
N GLU A 58 11.00 -9.99 -16.01
CA GLU A 58 10.87 -8.94 -17.03
C GLU A 58 10.37 -7.62 -16.41
N ALA A 59 9.37 -7.67 -15.53
CA ALA A 59 8.86 -6.48 -14.84
C ALA A 59 9.84 -5.85 -13.84
N SER A 60 10.87 -6.60 -13.43
CA SER A 60 11.93 -6.13 -12.54
C SER A 60 13.17 -5.66 -13.31
N GLU A 61 13.25 -5.91 -14.61
CA GLU A 61 14.36 -5.49 -15.45
C GLU A 61 14.47 -3.97 -15.50
N GLY A 62 15.68 -3.44 -15.30
CA GLY A 62 15.93 -2.00 -15.28
C GLY A 62 15.34 -1.25 -14.07
N VAL A 63 14.78 -1.97 -13.08
CA VAL A 63 14.24 -1.37 -11.85
C VAL A 63 15.28 -1.39 -10.73
N GLU A 64 15.57 -0.21 -10.18
CA GLU A 64 16.40 -0.06 -8.99
C GLU A 64 15.58 0.21 -7.74
N HIS A 65 16.15 -0.16 -6.60
CA HIS A 65 15.63 0.19 -5.29
C HIS A 65 15.92 1.66 -4.95
N LEU A 66 14.85 2.39 -4.63
CA LEU A 66 14.87 3.72 -4.02
C LEU A 66 14.42 3.58 -2.58
N SER A 67 15.22 4.10 -1.64
CA SER A 67 14.83 4.24 -0.24
C SER A 67 15.12 5.64 0.28
N TRP A 68 14.19 6.15 1.08
CA TRP A 68 14.33 7.42 1.78
C TRP A 68 13.52 7.39 3.07
N ARG A 69 13.67 8.43 3.88
CA ARG A 69 12.97 8.58 5.16
C ARG A 69 12.41 9.99 5.28
N LEU A 70 11.24 10.09 5.89
CA LEU A 70 10.71 11.34 6.41
C LEU A 70 10.65 11.26 7.94
N ASN A 71 10.98 12.36 8.59
CA ASN A 71 10.87 12.52 10.03
C ASN A 71 9.45 12.96 10.45
N GLY A 72 9.20 12.98 11.76
CA GLY A 72 7.87 13.32 12.27
C GLY A 72 7.42 14.74 11.93
N ASP A 73 8.34 15.71 11.97
CA ASP A 73 8.06 17.11 11.69
C ASP A 73 7.73 17.32 10.19
N GLU A 74 8.48 16.66 9.30
CA GLU A 74 8.23 16.64 7.85
C GLU A 74 6.86 16.05 7.52
N ILE A 75 6.47 14.96 8.18
CA ILE A 75 5.17 14.32 7.99
C ILE A 75 4.03 15.23 8.48
N GLU A 76 4.20 15.87 9.63
CA GLU A 76 3.18 16.77 10.17
C GLU A 76 3.07 18.05 9.33
N GLN A 77 4.20 18.60 8.84
CA GLN A 77 4.22 19.71 7.91
C GLN A 77 3.46 19.36 6.62
N LEU A 78 3.74 18.19 6.04
CA LEU A 78 3.05 17.71 4.85
C LEU A 78 1.54 17.56 5.10
N ARG A 79 1.14 16.97 6.23
CA ARG A 79 -0.28 16.81 6.58
C ARG A 79 -0.95 18.17 6.77
N SER A 80 -0.31 19.08 7.49
CA SER A 80 -0.85 20.41 7.79
C SER A 80 -1.00 21.26 6.53
N SER A 81 -0.05 21.15 5.59
CA SER A 81 -0.08 21.89 4.33
C SER A 81 -1.20 21.43 3.38
N LEU A 82 -1.59 20.16 3.45
CA LEU A 82 -2.63 19.58 2.59
C LEU A 82 -4.02 19.58 3.23
N SER A 83 -4.09 19.67 4.55
CA SER A 83 -5.37 19.71 5.27
C SER A 83 -5.97 21.11 5.21
N SER A 84 -6.80 21.39 4.20
CA SER A 84 -7.67 22.56 4.19
C SER A 84 -8.89 22.35 5.09
N ASP A 85 -9.53 23.45 5.52
CA ASP A 85 -10.75 23.41 6.36
C ASP A 85 -11.81 22.46 5.78
N GLY A 86 -11.98 21.28 6.41
CA GLY A 86 -13.03 20.30 6.12
C GLY A 86 -12.56 18.91 5.64
N ALA A 87 -11.35 18.75 5.09
CA ALA A 87 -10.88 17.46 4.58
C ALA A 87 -9.97 16.72 5.59
N LEU A 88 -10.46 15.62 6.17
CA LEU A 88 -9.69 14.77 7.08
C LEU A 88 -8.76 13.80 6.32
N LEU A 89 -7.63 14.33 5.85
CA LEU A 89 -6.57 13.54 5.21
C LEU A 89 -5.72 12.79 6.24
N SER A 90 -5.24 11.60 5.88
CA SER A 90 -4.31 10.81 6.69
C SER A 90 -2.90 11.03 6.19
N ILE A 91 -1.94 10.68 7.04
CA ILE A 91 -0.52 10.58 6.67
C ILE A 91 -0.34 9.71 5.40
N HIS A 92 -1.11 8.62 5.25
CA HIS A 92 -1.03 7.78 4.05
C HIS A 92 -1.47 8.50 2.77
N ASP A 93 -2.56 9.27 2.84
CA ASP A 93 -3.07 10.03 1.69
C ASP A 93 -2.06 11.11 1.28
N CYS A 94 -1.58 11.87 2.27
CA CYS A 94 -0.60 12.94 2.08
C CYS A 94 0.74 12.41 1.54
N LEU A 95 1.29 11.33 2.11
CA LEU A 95 2.54 10.72 1.65
C LEU A 95 2.45 10.18 0.22
N THR A 96 1.32 9.55 -0.10
CA THR A 96 1.09 9.02 -1.45
C THR A 96 0.99 10.17 -2.46
N ALA A 97 0.26 11.24 -2.12
CA ALA A 97 0.16 12.43 -2.97
C ALA A 97 1.51 13.11 -3.19
N TYR A 98 2.29 13.29 -2.13
CA TYR A 98 3.66 13.80 -2.20
C TYR A 98 4.51 12.99 -3.20
N LEU A 99 4.47 11.66 -3.10
CA LEU A 99 5.24 10.79 -3.98
C LEU A 99 4.76 10.83 -5.44
N VAL A 100 3.45 10.93 -5.67
CA VAL A 100 2.90 11.13 -7.02
C VAL A 100 3.45 12.41 -7.64
N VAL A 101 3.50 13.51 -6.88
CA VAL A 101 4.08 14.79 -7.36
C VAL A 101 5.57 14.64 -7.63
N VAL A 102 6.34 14.04 -6.71
CA VAL A 102 7.78 13.75 -6.92
C VAL A 102 8.00 12.99 -8.22
N LEU A 103 7.20 11.95 -8.49
CA LEU A 103 7.31 11.18 -9.72
C LEU A 103 6.98 12.03 -10.95
N ASN A 104 5.86 12.75 -10.91
CA ASN A 104 5.39 13.58 -12.02
C ASN A 104 6.36 14.72 -12.37
N CYS A 105 7.15 15.23 -11.42
CA CYS A 105 8.21 16.20 -11.69
C CYS A 105 9.43 15.61 -12.40
N ASN A 106 9.61 14.28 -12.37
CA ASN A 106 10.84 13.63 -12.80
C ASN A 106 10.69 12.73 -14.05
N LYS A 107 9.46 12.56 -14.57
CA LYS A 107 9.14 11.65 -15.69
C LYS A 107 8.20 12.30 -16.70
N ASP A 108 8.18 11.75 -17.92
CA ASP A 108 7.37 12.28 -19.02
C ASP A 108 5.90 11.81 -18.97
N VAL A 109 5.65 10.59 -18.49
CA VAL A 109 4.30 10.02 -18.37
C VAL A 109 3.79 10.23 -16.94
N PRO A 110 2.85 11.16 -16.69
CA PRO A 110 2.38 11.41 -15.34
C PRO A 110 1.63 10.20 -14.78
N ILE A 111 1.75 9.99 -13.48
CA ILE A 111 0.91 9.06 -12.73
C ILE A 111 -0.50 9.63 -12.71
N ARG A 112 -1.45 8.84 -13.22
CA ARG A 112 -2.88 9.17 -13.35
C ARG A 112 -3.77 8.33 -12.45
N THR A 113 -3.25 7.24 -11.90
CA THR A 113 -4.02 6.33 -11.05
C THR A 113 -3.16 5.81 -9.91
N ALA A 114 -3.76 5.72 -8.72
CA ALA A 114 -3.20 5.04 -7.58
C ALA A 114 -3.99 3.78 -7.29
N THR A 115 -3.29 2.67 -7.05
CA THR A 115 -3.91 1.44 -6.54
C THR A 115 -3.40 1.14 -5.14
N ASN A 116 -4.30 0.99 -4.17
CA ASN A 116 -3.96 0.82 -2.76
C ASN A 116 -4.37 -0.57 -2.25
N ALA A 117 -3.40 -1.35 -1.78
CA ALA A 117 -3.67 -2.56 -1.02
C ALA A 117 -4.24 -2.17 0.37
N SER A 118 -5.55 -2.27 0.51
CA SER A 118 -6.30 -1.79 1.68
C SER A 118 -6.89 -2.95 2.47
N SER A 119 -6.65 -2.97 3.78
CA SER A 119 -7.31 -3.91 4.68
C SER A 119 -8.78 -3.55 4.87
N TYR A 120 -9.66 -4.55 4.79
CA TYR A 120 -11.08 -4.42 5.14
C TYR A 120 -11.45 -5.15 6.44
N ARG A 121 -10.48 -5.59 7.24
CA ARG A 121 -10.70 -6.30 8.52
C ARG A 121 -11.59 -5.55 9.51
N ASN A 122 -11.56 -4.22 9.47
CA ASN A 122 -12.28 -3.35 10.40
C ASN A 122 -13.59 -2.79 9.81
N VAL A 123 -14.06 -3.30 8.67
CA VAL A 123 -15.36 -2.91 8.11
C VAL A 123 -16.45 -3.70 8.84
N HIS A 124 -17.48 -3.00 9.32
CA HIS A 124 -18.63 -3.63 9.99
C HIS A 124 -19.61 -4.19 8.95
N ALA A 125 -19.45 -5.47 8.62
CA ALA A 125 -20.34 -6.19 7.69
C ALA A 125 -20.56 -7.64 8.15
N PRO A 126 -21.70 -8.27 7.82
CA PRO A 126 -22.05 -9.61 8.30
C PRO A 126 -21.13 -10.73 7.77
N PHE A 127 -20.39 -10.46 6.69
CA PHE A 127 -19.45 -11.39 6.04
C PHE A 127 -17.99 -11.16 6.44
N ILE A 128 -17.71 -10.24 7.37
CA ILE A 128 -16.37 -9.89 7.81
C ILE A 128 -16.14 -10.38 9.23
N ASP A 129 -15.15 -11.25 9.38
CA ASP A 129 -14.53 -11.61 10.64
C ASP A 129 -13.09 -11.10 10.60
N GLY A 130 -12.80 -10.10 11.44
CA GLY A 130 -11.51 -9.40 11.47
C GLY A 130 -10.33 -10.29 11.86
N ASP A 131 -10.60 -11.45 12.48
CA ASP A 131 -9.59 -12.39 12.96
C ASP A 131 -9.30 -13.53 11.95
N VAL A 132 -9.91 -13.51 10.76
CA VAL A 132 -9.66 -14.53 9.74
C VAL A 132 -8.18 -14.59 9.34
N ALA A 133 -7.60 -15.78 9.42
CA ALA A 133 -6.28 -16.13 8.92
C ALA A 133 -6.26 -16.05 7.39
N GLY A 134 -5.34 -15.25 6.86
CA GLY A 134 -5.13 -15.07 5.42
C GLY A 134 -5.24 -13.61 4.97
N ASN A 135 -5.35 -13.40 3.66
CA ASN A 135 -5.45 -12.07 3.08
C ASN A 135 -6.88 -11.54 3.19
N MET A 136 -7.03 -10.38 3.83
CA MET A 136 -8.26 -9.58 3.82
C MET A 136 -7.91 -8.19 3.26
N LEU A 137 -7.46 -8.20 2.01
CA LEU A 137 -6.96 -7.05 1.29
C LEU A 137 -7.79 -6.83 0.03
N LEU A 138 -8.04 -5.55 -0.24
CA LEU A 138 -8.67 -5.02 -1.42
C LEU A 138 -7.62 -4.27 -2.24
N ASN A 139 -7.62 -4.40 -3.57
CA ASN A 139 -6.86 -3.47 -4.41
C ASN A 139 -7.77 -2.29 -4.81
N VAL A 140 -7.68 -1.18 -4.07
CA VAL A 140 -8.51 0.00 -4.25
C VAL A 140 -7.94 0.87 -5.35
N VAL A 141 -8.68 1.05 -6.43
CA VAL A 141 -8.29 1.93 -7.54
C VAL A 141 -8.88 3.33 -7.31
N SER A 142 -8.03 4.35 -7.38
CA SER A 142 -8.46 5.74 -7.37
C SER A 142 -9.20 6.10 -8.66
N ASP A 143 -9.97 7.18 -8.61
CA ASP A 143 -10.36 7.84 -9.85
C ASP A 143 -9.11 8.49 -10.50
N THR A 144 -9.25 9.09 -11.68
CA THR A 144 -8.13 9.81 -12.31
C THR A 144 -7.59 10.88 -11.37
N LEU A 145 -6.29 10.82 -11.10
CA LEU A 145 -5.63 11.70 -10.17
C LEU A 145 -5.56 13.14 -10.73
N PRO A 146 -5.90 14.16 -9.92
CA PRO A 146 -5.64 15.56 -10.25
C PRO A 146 -4.14 15.85 -10.38
N VAL A 147 -3.81 17.06 -10.83
CA VAL A 147 -2.41 17.51 -10.92
C VAL A 147 -1.90 18.04 -9.58
N ASP A 148 -2.76 18.68 -8.79
CA ASP A 148 -2.39 19.27 -7.52
C ASP A 148 -2.35 18.23 -6.37
N MET A 149 -1.42 18.43 -5.42
CA MET A 149 -1.17 17.45 -4.36
C MET A 149 -2.37 17.25 -3.42
N ALA A 150 -3.14 18.31 -3.13
CA ALA A 150 -4.32 18.23 -2.27
C ALA A 150 -5.46 17.44 -2.93
N GLY A 151 -5.66 17.64 -4.23
CA GLY A 151 -6.59 16.90 -5.08
C GLY A 151 -6.21 15.43 -5.18
N ILE A 152 -4.92 15.12 -5.35
CA ILE A 152 -4.41 13.74 -5.33
C ILE A 152 -4.71 13.07 -3.97
N ALA A 153 -4.38 13.73 -2.86
CA ALA A 153 -4.62 13.18 -1.52
C ALA A 153 -6.12 12.94 -1.27
N THR A 154 -6.96 13.89 -1.68
CA THR A 154 -8.43 13.79 -1.60
C THR A 154 -8.97 12.63 -2.45
N SER A 155 -8.47 12.44 -3.68
CA SER A 155 -8.88 11.34 -4.55
C SER A 155 -8.53 9.97 -3.93
N ILE A 156 -7.32 9.84 -3.37
CA ILE A 156 -6.89 8.62 -2.66
C ILE A 156 -7.81 8.36 -1.48
N ARG A 157 -8.02 9.36 -0.61
CA ARG A 157 -8.91 9.23 0.55
C ARG A 157 -10.33 8.83 0.14
N THR A 158 -10.88 9.48 -0.87
CA THR A 158 -12.24 9.22 -1.36
C THR A 158 -12.36 7.78 -1.87
N SER A 159 -11.37 7.30 -2.62
CA SER A 159 -11.35 5.92 -3.10
C SER A 159 -11.34 4.88 -1.96
N ILE A 160 -10.57 5.12 -0.89
CA ILE A 160 -10.49 4.25 0.29
C ILE A 160 -11.79 4.29 1.10
N ILE A 161 -12.42 5.47 1.24
CA ILE A 161 -13.73 5.58 1.91
C ILE A 161 -14.79 4.81 1.12
N ARG A 162 -14.88 5.07 -0.19
CA ARG A 162 -15.81 4.38 -1.10
C ARG A 162 -15.65 2.86 -1.01
N SER A 163 -14.42 2.39 -0.93
CA SER A 163 -14.12 0.96 -0.91
C SER A 163 -14.54 0.24 0.37
N ARG A 164 -14.91 0.99 1.42
CA ARG A 164 -15.41 0.46 2.70
C ARG A 164 -16.94 0.43 2.77
N ASP A 165 -17.64 0.95 1.77
CA ASP A 165 -19.08 0.72 1.64
C ASP A 165 -19.35 -0.79 1.55
N VAL A 166 -20.34 -1.26 2.33
CA VAL A 166 -20.60 -2.69 2.48
C VAL A 166 -21.01 -3.33 1.16
N SER A 167 -21.86 -2.64 0.39
CA SER A 167 -22.34 -3.15 -0.90
C SER A 167 -21.24 -3.13 -1.96
N TYR A 168 -20.41 -2.07 -1.95
CA TYR A 168 -19.23 -2.02 -2.81
C TYR A 168 -18.28 -3.18 -2.51
N LEU A 169 -17.97 -3.39 -1.23
CA LEU A 169 -17.01 -4.39 -0.79
C LEU A 169 -17.49 -5.82 -1.09
N GLU A 170 -18.77 -6.12 -0.84
CA GLU A 170 -19.38 -7.42 -1.17
C GLU A 170 -19.27 -7.73 -2.67
N ASN A 171 -19.68 -6.79 -3.52
CA ASN A 171 -19.63 -6.96 -4.98
C ASN A 171 -18.19 -7.08 -5.49
N TRP A 172 -17.27 -6.29 -4.94
CA TRP A 172 -15.86 -6.38 -5.31
C TRP A 172 -15.27 -7.74 -4.91
N ILE A 173 -15.49 -8.21 -3.68
CA ILE A 173 -14.91 -9.48 -3.20
C ILE A 173 -15.52 -10.67 -3.95
N SER A 174 -16.84 -10.67 -4.17
CA SER A 174 -17.51 -11.70 -4.95
C SER A 174 -16.96 -11.77 -6.39
N THR A 175 -16.78 -10.62 -7.04
CA THR A 175 -16.21 -10.54 -8.40
C THR A 175 -14.75 -10.97 -8.45
N ALA A 176 -13.91 -10.46 -7.56
CA ALA A 176 -12.51 -10.85 -7.51
C ALA A 176 -12.37 -12.35 -7.22
N GLY A 177 -13.16 -12.88 -6.29
CA GLY A 177 -13.20 -14.30 -5.94
C GLY A 177 -13.58 -15.17 -7.12
N ASP A 178 -14.62 -14.80 -7.88
CA ASP A 178 -15.05 -15.52 -9.08
C ASP A 178 -13.98 -15.51 -10.18
N LEU A 179 -13.39 -14.34 -10.48
CA LEU A 179 -12.31 -14.21 -11.48
C LEU A 179 -11.06 -15.00 -11.09
N MET A 180 -10.66 -14.95 -9.81
CA MET A 180 -9.53 -15.72 -9.30
C MET A 180 -9.82 -17.23 -9.34
N LEU A 181 -11.02 -17.65 -8.95
CA LEU A 181 -11.45 -19.06 -8.97
C LEU A 181 -11.50 -19.61 -10.40
N SER A 182 -12.03 -18.84 -11.34
CA SER A 182 -12.04 -19.18 -12.76
C SER A 182 -10.61 -19.33 -13.30
N SER A 183 -9.72 -18.39 -12.96
CA SER A 183 -8.31 -18.44 -13.36
C SER A 183 -7.60 -19.68 -12.85
N ILE A 184 -7.70 -19.99 -11.55
CA ILE A 184 -7.04 -21.17 -10.95
C ILE A 184 -7.58 -22.48 -11.52
N ASN A 185 -8.91 -22.58 -11.73
CA ASN A 185 -9.54 -23.77 -12.31
C ASN A 185 -9.10 -24.00 -13.77
N SER A 186 -8.65 -22.95 -14.46
CA SER A 186 -8.07 -23.03 -15.80
C SER A 186 -6.55 -23.27 -15.82
N GLY A 187 -5.92 -23.53 -14.66
CA GLY A 187 -4.46 -23.73 -14.56
C GLY A 187 -3.65 -22.45 -14.72
N LYS A 188 -4.24 -21.29 -14.42
CA LYS A 188 -3.64 -19.96 -14.60
C LYS A 188 -3.62 -19.16 -13.29
N SER A 189 -2.85 -18.09 -13.27
CA SER A 189 -2.84 -17.09 -12.20
C SER A 189 -2.85 -15.68 -12.78
N PHE A 190 -3.19 -14.71 -11.93
CA PHE A 190 -3.10 -13.30 -12.27
C PHE A 190 -1.69 -12.76 -12.03
N PHE A 191 -1.39 -11.63 -12.65
CA PHE A 191 -0.11 -10.94 -12.54
C PHE A 191 -0.34 -9.46 -12.24
N PHE A 192 0.30 -8.93 -11.21
CA PHE A 192 0.27 -7.50 -10.90
C PHE A 192 1.33 -6.77 -11.73
N ALA A 193 1.03 -6.58 -13.02
CA ALA A 193 1.90 -5.87 -13.93
C ALA A 193 2.11 -4.41 -13.49
N PRO A 194 3.34 -3.89 -13.51
CA PRO A 194 3.56 -2.45 -13.36
C PRO A 194 3.13 -1.72 -14.64
N HIS A 195 2.51 -0.55 -14.47
CA HIS A 195 2.10 0.33 -15.57
C HIS A 195 2.81 1.68 -15.47
N GLU A 196 2.99 2.37 -16.60
CA GLU A 196 3.71 3.64 -16.62
C GLU A 196 2.97 4.76 -15.92
N ASP A 197 1.65 4.80 -15.96
CA ASP A 197 0.82 5.86 -15.38
C ASP A 197 0.15 5.47 -14.06
N VAL A 198 0.56 4.34 -13.45
CA VAL A 198 -0.01 3.82 -12.22
C VAL A 198 1.04 3.72 -11.13
N ILE A 199 0.70 4.18 -9.93
CA ILE A 199 1.45 3.88 -8.70
C ILE A 199 0.69 2.82 -7.88
N THR A 200 1.42 1.81 -7.40
CA THR A 200 0.85 0.76 -6.55
C THR A 200 1.36 0.92 -5.13
N ILE A 201 0.46 1.02 -4.16
CA ILE A 201 0.79 1.29 -2.76
C ILE A 201 0.44 0.09 -1.89
N ASN A 202 1.43 -0.38 -1.14
CA ASN A 202 1.24 -1.36 -0.07
C ASN A 202 1.77 -0.77 1.24
N SER A 203 0.90 0.02 1.89
CA SER A 203 1.23 0.75 3.10
C SER A 203 1.29 -0.15 4.32
N ASN A 204 2.45 -0.15 4.96
CA ASN A 204 2.72 -0.86 6.20
C ASN A 204 2.92 0.11 7.37
N ALA A 205 2.69 1.41 7.16
CA ALA A 205 2.94 2.47 8.14
C ALA A 205 2.00 2.43 9.36
N ALA A 206 0.80 1.87 9.20
CA ALA A 206 -0.14 1.70 10.30
C ALA A 206 0.25 0.56 11.27
N ILE A 207 1.12 -0.35 10.85
CA ILE A 207 1.50 -1.54 11.63
C ILE A 207 2.77 -1.24 12.42
N ASP A 208 2.72 -1.44 13.73
CA ASP A 208 3.90 -1.36 14.59
C ASP A 208 4.70 -2.67 14.58
N TRP A 209 5.43 -2.92 13.49
CA TRP A 209 6.21 -4.14 13.37
C TRP A 209 7.31 -4.28 14.43
N CYS A 210 7.78 -3.17 15.00
CA CYS A 210 8.87 -3.17 15.97
C CYS A 210 8.39 -3.54 17.38
N SER A 211 7.08 -3.49 17.65
CA SER A 211 6.54 -3.91 18.95
C SER A 211 6.42 -5.44 19.09
N ALA A 212 6.48 -6.20 17.99
CA ALA A 212 6.51 -7.65 18.04
C ALA A 212 7.95 -8.16 18.24
N HIS A 213 8.25 -8.69 19.44
CA HIS A 213 9.57 -9.24 19.80
C HIS A 213 9.49 -10.56 20.56
N PHE A 214 10.60 -11.30 20.57
CA PHE A 214 10.75 -12.61 21.24
C PHE A 214 11.94 -12.61 22.20
N GLY A 215 12.04 -11.54 23.00
CA GLY A 215 13.14 -11.30 23.95
C GLY A 215 13.99 -10.05 23.69
N PHE A 216 13.73 -9.30 22.60
CA PHE A 216 14.49 -8.10 22.22
C PHE A 216 13.56 -6.89 21.96
N PRO A 217 13.00 -6.25 23.01
CA PRO A 217 11.96 -5.22 22.89
C PRO A 217 12.35 -3.99 22.09
N ASP A 218 13.61 -3.58 22.15
CA ASP A 218 14.06 -2.32 21.52
C ASP A 218 14.78 -2.52 20.19
N GLY A 219 15.15 -3.76 19.85
CA GLY A 219 15.97 -4.10 18.68
C GLY A 219 15.21 -4.79 17.55
N SER A 220 13.89 -4.97 17.67
CA SER A 220 13.09 -5.65 16.65
C SER A 220 12.92 -4.75 15.42
N ARG A 221 13.11 -5.34 14.23
CA ARG A 221 13.17 -4.61 12.96
C ARG A 221 12.26 -5.25 11.92
N PHE A 222 11.60 -4.41 11.15
CA PHE A 222 10.88 -4.79 9.95
C PHE A 222 11.83 -4.82 8.75
N HIS A 223 11.81 -5.94 8.05
CA HIS A 223 12.47 -6.10 6.75
C HIS A 223 11.43 -6.50 5.73
N THR A 224 11.62 -6.07 4.51
CA THR A 224 10.67 -6.41 3.47
C THR A 224 11.30 -6.59 2.11
N ALA A 225 10.65 -7.42 1.30
CA ALA A 225 11.09 -7.81 -0.03
C ALA A 225 10.01 -7.48 -1.06
N GLY A 226 10.35 -7.65 -2.34
CA GLY A 226 9.50 -7.26 -3.46
C GLY A 226 9.86 -5.87 -3.95
N LEU A 227 10.35 -5.83 -5.17
CA LEU A 227 10.73 -4.63 -5.91
C LEU A 227 9.98 -4.68 -7.23
N ALA A 228 9.20 -3.65 -7.51
CA ALA A 228 8.52 -3.48 -8.79
C ALA A 228 8.46 -1.99 -9.09
N LYS A 229 8.42 -1.66 -10.39
CA LYS A 229 8.33 -0.28 -10.86
C LYS A 229 7.10 0.43 -10.26
N TYR A 230 7.33 1.58 -9.63
CA TYR A 230 6.34 2.40 -8.93
C TYR A 230 5.55 1.67 -7.83
N TYR A 231 6.15 0.65 -7.22
CA TYR A 231 5.57 -0.05 -6.07
C TYR A 231 6.03 0.60 -4.76
N PHE A 232 5.18 1.46 -4.20
CA PHE A 232 5.44 2.28 -3.03
C PHE A 232 5.07 1.57 -1.72
N ARG A 233 6.02 1.58 -0.78
CA ARG A 233 5.89 0.87 0.50
C ARG A 233 6.41 1.69 1.67
N PRO A 234 5.55 2.51 2.30
CA PRO A 234 5.87 3.19 3.53
C PRO A 234 5.73 2.23 4.74
N PHE A 235 6.64 2.33 5.70
CA PHE A 235 6.59 1.61 6.97
C PHE A 235 7.22 2.44 8.09
N ARG A 236 6.85 2.18 9.35
CA ARG A 236 7.47 2.85 10.49
C ARG A 236 8.97 2.56 10.51
N SER A 237 9.78 3.59 10.78
CA SER A 237 11.22 3.43 10.75
C SER A 237 11.73 2.43 11.78
N ASN A 238 12.70 1.62 11.37
CA ASN A 238 13.37 0.68 12.27
C ASN A 238 14.14 1.41 13.40
N PRO A 239 14.24 0.82 14.60
CA PRO A 239 15.14 1.33 15.63
C PRO A 239 16.59 1.28 15.14
N VAL A 240 17.45 2.12 15.73
CA VAL A 240 18.88 2.14 15.43
C VAL A 240 19.72 2.02 16.68
N LYS A 241 20.84 1.32 16.54
CA LYS A 241 21.81 1.15 17.61
C LYS A 241 22.74 2.36 17.66
N GLY A 242 22.74 3.07 18.77
CA GLY A 242 23.65 4.19 19.03
C GLY A 242 25.10 3.73 19.18
N ALA A 243 26.02 4.70 19.23
CA ALA A 243 27.43 4.43 19.48
C ALA A 243 27.69 3.83 20.87
N ASP A 244 26.78 4.07 21.81
CA ASP A 244 26.71 3.47 23.16
C ASP A 244 26.22 2.02 23.17
N GLY A 245 25.80 1.49 22.02
CA GLY A 245 25.25 0.15 21.88
C GLY A 245 23.79 0.03 22.31
N ILE A 246 23.11 1.13 22.64
CA ILE A 246 21.70 1.16 23.03
C ILE A 246 20.82 1.31 21.78
N TRP A 247 19.67 0.64 21.76
CA TRP A 247 18.71 0.80 20.67
C TRP A 247 17.80 1.99 20.93
N HIS A 248 17.70 2.89 19.95
CA HIS A 248 16.83 4.05 19.98
C HIS A 248 15.69 3.87 18.98
N ARG A 249 14.44 4.03 19.46
CA ARG A 249 13.26 4.09 18.59
C ARG A 249 13.31 5.35 17.73
N ARG A 250 12.85 5.23 16.50
CA ARG A 250 12.65 6.36 15.58
C ARG A 250 11.18 6.74 15.53
N GLN A 251 10.65 7.17 16.67
CA GLN A 251 9.23 7.52 16.79
C GLN A 251 8.87 8.66 15.82
N GLY A 252 7.76 8.49 15.11
CA GLY A 252 7.28 9.47 14.13
C GLY A 252 7.96 9.39 12.75
N PHE A 253 9.07 8.66 12.59
CA PHE A 253 9.71 8.53 11.28
C PHE A 253 9.07 7.43 10.43
N VAL A 254 8.97 7.69 9.13
CA VAL A 254 8.50 6.74 8.12
C VAL A 254 9.64 6.46 7.15
N ASP A 255 10.07 5.19 7.11
CA ASP A 255 10.96 4.70 6.07
C ASP A 255 10.11 4.34 4.84
N ILE A 256 10.64 4.62 3.66
CA ILE A 256 9.97 4.35 2.41
C ILE A 256 10.87 3.52 1.51
N SER A 257 10.26 2.52 0.87
CA SER A 257 10.87 1.66 -0.14
C SER A 257 10.05 1.71 -1.42
N MET A 258 10.72 1.87 -2.56
CA MET A 258 10.06 1.86 -3.87
C MET A 258 10.99 1.35 -4.97
N GLY A 259 10.43 0.70 -6.00
CA GLY A 259 11.15 0.44 -7.25
C GLY A 259 10.97 1.57 -8.26
N VAL A 260 12.06 2.01 -8.88
CA VAL A 260 12.06 3.04 -9.92
C VAL A 260 12.92 2.60 -11.10
N PRO A 261 12.62 3.05 -12.33
CA PRO A 261 13.55 2.89 -13.43
C PRO A 261 14.92 3.48 -13.10
N THR A 262 15.98 2.79 -13.53
CA THR A 262 17.40 3.12 -13.23
C THR A 262 17.72 4.58 -13.55
N GLU A 263 17.23 5.07 -14.69
CA GLU A 263 17.43 6.42 -15.20
C GLU A 263 16.67 7.50 -14.42
N LEU A 264 15.60 7.14 -13.69
CA LEU A 264 14.81 8.09 -12.91
C LEU A 264 15.35 8.29 -11.49
N LYS A 265 16.00 7.26 -10.93
CA LYS A 265 16.51 7.29 -9.55
C LYS A 265 17.35 8.53 -9.21
N PRO A 266 18.38 8.94 -9.99
CA PRO A 266 19.18 10.11 -9.63
C PRO A 266 18.37 11.42 -9.64
N LYS A 267 17.37 11.54 -10.53
CA LYS A 267 16.51 12.74 -10.62
C LYS A 267 15.58 12.83 -9.40
N ILE A 268 14.98 11.69 -9.03
CA ILE A 268 14.13 11.58 -7.85
C ILE A 268 14.93 11.86 -6.58
N LEU A 269 16.13 11.27 -6.42
CA LEU A 269 16.98 11.53 -5.26
C LEU A 269 17.37 12.99 -5.12
N LYS A 270 17.64 13.67 -6.25
CA LYS A 270 17.89 15.12 -6.25
C LYS A 270 16.66 15.88 -5.75
N THR A 271 15.49 15.59 -6.30
CA THR A 271 14.22 16.22 -5.88
C THR A 271 13.93 16.00 -4.39
N LEU A 272 14.16 14.79 -3.88
CA LEU A 272 14.00 14.47 -2.46
C LEU A 272 15.03 15.21 -1.58
N ALA A 273 16.25 15.44 -2.07
CA ALA A 273 17.29 16.17 -1.34
C ALA A 273 17.00 17.67 -1.23
N ASP A 274 16.21 18.22 -2.17
CA ASP A 274 15.77 19.63 -2.12
C ASP A 274 14.70 19.87 -1.03
N GLY A 275 14.17 18.81 -0.41
CA GLY A 275 13.23 18.87 0.71
C GLY A 275 11.75 19.01 0.29
N LEU A 276 10.87 19.16 1.28
CA LEU A 276 9.42 19.24 1.06
C LEU A 276 8.96 20.59 0.49
N GLU A 277 9.55 21.69 0.96
CA GLU A 277 9.05 23.04 0.70
C GLU A 277 8.92 23.40 -0.80
N PRO A 278 9.89 23.10 -1.67
CA PRO A 278 9.76 23.43 -3.09
C PRO A 278 8.55 22.75 -3.74
N LEU A 279 8.24 21.52 -3.33
CA LEU A 279 7.13 20.74 -3.87
C LEU A 279 5.77 21.18 -3.31
N LEU A 280 5.73 21.60 -2.05
CA LEU A 280 4.53 22.19 -1.46
C LEU A 280 4.14 23.50 -2.15
N ASN A 281 5.12 24.29 -2.60
CA ASN A 281 4.88 25.53 -3.34
C ASN A 281 4.38 25.32 -4.78
N LEU A 282 4.54 24.11 -5.35
CA LEU A 282 3.92 23.74 -6.63
C LEU A 282 2.41 23.49 -6.51
N CYS A 283 1.86 23.50 -5.29
CA CYS A 283 0.46 23.19 -4.98
C CYS A 283 -0.45 24.44 -4.89
N VAL A 284 0.05 25.61 -5.32
CA VAL A 284 -0.71 26.88 -5.36
C VAL A 284 -1.01 27.27 -6.81
#